data_AF-A0A0J6SKG0-F1
#
_entry.id   AF-A0A0J6SKG0-F1
#
_cell.length_a   1.000
_cell.length_b   1.000
_cell.length_c   1.000
_cell.angle_alpha   90.00
_cell.angle_beta   90.00
_cell.angle_gamma   90.00
#
_symmetry.space_group_name_H-M   'P 1'
#
loop_
_entity.id
_entity.type
_entity.pdbx_description
1 polymer ?
#
loop_
_entity_poly.entity_id
_entity_poly.type
_entity_poly.pdbx_seq_one_letter_code
_entity_poly.pdbx_strand_id
1 'polypeptide(L)'
;MRHVDARTEEGRRLADLIHDLTEERGGPKAVTIVQQQAIRRYAQLAVECESLEADRAAGKPIDAEGYGQLADRMDRQSRRMGPVKSSRALSAREIAAARRKP
;
A
#
# COMPACT_ATOMS: atom_id res chain seq x y z
N MET A 1 1.39 -24.10 -4.20
CA MET A 1 1.49 -22.62 -4.28
C MET A 1 0.36 -22.16 -5.18
N ARG A 2 -0.71 -21.55 -4.62
CA ARG A 2 -1.80 -21.01 -5.45
C ARG A 2 -1.22 -19.83 -6.26
N HIS A 3 -1.22 -19.96 -7.58
CA HIS A 3 -0.94 -18.83 -8.46
C HIS A 3 -2.11 -17.84 -8.30
N VAL A 4 -1.82 -16.62 -7.88
CA VAL A 4 -2.78 -15.53 -8.01
C VAL A 4 -2.90 -15.27 -9.50
N ASP A 5 -4.05 -15.61 -10.08
CA ASP A 5 -4.33 -15.24 -11.47
C ASP A 5 -4.58 -13.73 -11.50
N ALA A 6 -3.63 -12.99 -12.07
CA ALA A 6 -3.71 -11.54 -12.20
C ALA A 6 -4.89 -11.06 -13.09
N ARG A 7 -5.68 -11.99 -13.66
CA ARG A 7 -6.90 -11.70 -14.43
C ARG A 7 -8.15 -11.57 -13.57
N THR A 8 -8.14 -12.02 -12.31
CA THR A 8 -9.27 -11.77 -11.40
C THR A 8 -9.27 -10.31 -10.94
N GLU A 9 -10.40 -9.84 -10.41
CA GLU A 9 -10.49 -8.47 -9.88
C GLU A 9 -9.52 -8.26 -8.73
N GLU A 10 -9.41 -9.24 -7.84
CA GLU A 10 -8.48 -9.28 -6.72
C GLU A 10 -7.02 -9.33 -7.20
N GLY A 11 -6.75 -10.09 -8.27
CA GLY A 11 -5.43 -10.17 -8.89
C GLY A 11 -4.97 -8.84 -9.50
N ARG A 12 -5.89 -8.10 -10.14
CA ARG A 12 -5.63 -6.74 -10.64
C ARG A 12 -5.41 -5.76 -9.49
N ARG A 13 -6.30 -5.78 -8.48
CA ARG A 13 -6.20 -4.93 -7.30
C ARG A 13 -4.89 -5.10 -6.55
N LEU A 14 -4.43 -6.36 -6.40
CA LEU A 14 -3.12 -6.66 -5.81
C LEU A 14 -1.97 -6.03 -6.60
N ALA A 15 -2.00 -6.13 -7.93
CA ALA A 15 -0.97 -5.57 -8.79
C ALA A 15 -0.93 -4.03 -8.71
N ASP A 16 -2.10 -3.38 -8.71
CA ASP A 16 -2.24 -1.92 -8.58
C ASP A 16 -1.68 -1.44 -7.25
N LEU A 17 -2.04 -2.09 -6.13
CA LEU A 17 -1.51 -1.74 -4.82
C LEU A 17 0.01 -1.90 -4.73
N ILE A 18 0.57 -2.98 -5.29
CA ILE A 18 2.02 -3.17 -5.33
C ILE A 18 2.70 -2.04 -6.13
N HIS A 19 2.11 -1.65 -7.26
CA HIS A 19 2.61 -0.57 -8.09
C HIS A 19 2.60 0.76 -7.32
N ASP A 20 1.44 1.19 -6.82
CA ASP A 20 1.27 2.48 -6.15
C ASP A 20 2.16 2.61 -4.91
N LEU A 21 2.19 1.58 -4.05
CA LEU A 21 3.04 1.56 -2.86
C LEU A 21 4.53 1.62 -3.21
N THR A 22 4.94 1.08 -4.35
CA THR A 22 6.32 1.15 -4.83
C THR A 22 6.63 2.54 -5.38
N GLU A 23 5.72 3.14 -6.16
CA GLU A 23 5.87 4.48 -6.73
C GLU A 23 5.92 5.57 -5.66
N GLU A 24 5.08 5.50 -4.63
CA GLU A 24 5.12 6.39 -3.45
C GLU A 24 6.49 6.37 -2.74
N ARG A 25 7.28 5.31 -2.94
CA ARG A 25 8.62 5.13 -2.35
C ARG A 25 9.74 5.44 -3.35
N GLY A 26 9.40 6.05 -4.48
CA GLY A 26 10.36 6.46 -5.50
C GLY A 26 10.64 5.40 -6.57
N GLY A 27 9.75 4.42 -6.70
CA GLY A 27 9.79 3.42 -7.75
C GLY A 27 10.67 2.20 -7.44
N PRO A 28 10.68 1.19 -8.34
CA PRO A 28 11.26 -0.13 -8.08
C PRO A 28 12.77 -0.13 -7.81
N LYS A 29 13.49 0.89 -8.30
CA LYS A 29 14.93 1.06 -8.07
C LYS A 29 15.26 1.71 -6.71
N ALA A 30 14.27 2.31 -6.05
CA ALA A 30 14.44 3.00 -4.76
C ALA A 30 14.11 2.12 -3.54
N VAL A 31 13.53 0.94 -3.76
CA VAL A 31 13.11 0.02 -2.69
C VAL A 31 14.05 -1.19 -2.59
N THR A 32 14.49 -1.50 -1.37
CA THR A 32 15.26 -2.72 -1.08
C THR A 32 14.41 -3.98 -1.25
N ILE A 33 15.03 -5.14 -1.39
CA ILE A 33 14.31 -6.43 -1.47
C ILE A 33 13.41 -6.64 -0.24
N VAL A 34 13.86 -6.27 0.96
CA VAL A 34 13.06 -6.40 2.19
C VAL A 34 11.81 -5.52 2.12
N GLN A 35 11.95 -4.27 1.64
CA GLN A 35 10.81 -3.38 1.44
C GLN A 35 9.86 -3.90 0.36
N GLN A 36 10.38 -4.46 -0.75
CA GLN A 36 9.55 -5.08 -1.78
C GLN A 36 8.71 -6.25 -1.23
N GLN A 37 9.31 -7.09 -0.37
CA GLN A 37 8.56 -8.18 0.28
C GLN A 37 7.52 -7.65 1.28
N ALA A 38 7.83 -6.56 1.99
CA ALA A 38 6.87 -5.90 2.88
C ALA A 38 5.70 -5.29 2.09
N ILE A 39 5.96 -4.64 0.95
CA ILE A 39 4.95 -4.08 0.03
C ILE A 39 4.01 -5.19 -0.46
N ARG A 40 4.57 -6.29 -0.98
CA ARG A 40 3.76 -7.43 -1.46
C ARG A 40 2.86 -8.02 -0.37
N ARG A 41 3.39 -8.18 0.84
CA ARG A 41 2.61 -8.71 1.97
C ARG A 41 1.55 -7.73 2.43
N TYR A 42 1.87 -6.44 2.49
CA TYR A 42 0.89 -5.40 2.81
C TYR A 42 -0.25 -5.41 1.81
N ALA A 43 0.05 -5.41 0.51
CA ALA A 43 -0.95 -5.42 -0.55
C ALA A 43 -1.84 -6.67 -0.51
N GLN A 44 -1.26 -7.85 -0.24
CA GLN A 44 -2.04 -9.08 -0.06
C GLN A 44 -3.02 -8.98 1.12
N LEU A 45 -2.56 -8.46 2.26
CA LEU A 45 -3.40 -8.28 3.44
C LEU A 45 -4.49 -7.23 3.19
N ALA A 46 -4.18 -6.17 2.44
CA ALA A 46 -5.15 -5.14 2.07
C ALA A 46 -6.28 -5.71 1.22
N VAL A 47 -5.97 -6.52 0.20
CA VAL A 47 -6.99 -7.19 -0.63
C VAL A 47 -7.87 -8.13 0.19
N GLU A 48 -7.30 -8.84 1.16
CA GLU A 48 -8.07 -9.70 2.07
C GLU A 48 -9.02 -8.87 2.96
N CYS A 49 -8.53 -7.75 3.51
CA CYS A 49 -9.37 -6.80 4.25
C CYS A 49 -10.49 -6.24 3.39
N GLU A 50 -10.19 -5.79 2.16
CA GLU A 50 -11.19 -5.28 1.21
C GLU A 50 -12.28 -6.33 0.90
N SER A 51 -11.90 -7.61 0.80
CA SER A 51 -12.84 -8.71 0.59
C SER A 51 -13.78 -8.91 1.80
N LEU A 52 -13.22 -8.87 3.02
CA LEU A 52 -14.01 -8.94 4.26
C LEU A 52 -14.92 -7.71 4.44
N GLU A 53 -14.44 -6.52 4.08
CA GLU A 53 -15.22 -5.28 4.11
C GLU A 53 -16.40 -5.35 3.13
N ALA A 54 -16.18 -5.89 1.93
CA ALA A 54 -17.23 -6.09 0.93
C ALA A 54 -18.30 -7.09 1.43
N ASP A 55 -17.90 -8.20 2.04
CA ASP A 55 -18.81 -9.16 2.65
C ASP A 55 -19.64 -8.51 3.77
N ARG A 56 -18.99 -7.72 4.64
CA ARG A 56 -19.68 -6.97 5.70
C ARG A 56 -20.67 -5.96 5.13
N ALA A 57 -20.30 -5.24 4.07
CA ALA A 57 -21.18 -4.28 3.39
C ALA A 57 -22.40 -4.95 2.75
N ALA A 58 -22.26 -6.21 2.31
CA ALA A 58 -23.35 -7.05 1.83
C ALA A 58 -24.21 -7.66 2.97
N GLY A 59 -23.96 -7.30 4.24
CA GLY A 59 -24.67 -7.81 5.40
C GLY A 59 -24.28 -9.23 5.81
N LYS A 60 -23.19 -9.78 5.27
CA LYS A 60 -22.69 -11.09 5.67
C LYS A 60 -21.93 -10.97 7.00
N PRO A 61 -22.02 -11.99 7.87
CA PRO A 61 -21.17 -12.04 9.05
C PRO A 61 -19.70 -12.18 8.64
N ILE A 62 -18.83 -11.45 9.32
CA ILE A 62 -17.38 -11.57 9.18
C ILE A 62 -16.74 -11.96 10.50
N ASP A 63 -15.60 -12.64 10.43
CA ASP A 63 -14.74 -12.84 11.59
C ASP A 63 -14.04 -11.53 11.95
N ALA A 64 -14.57 -10.83 12.94
CA ALA A 64 -14.04 -9.55 13.40
C ALA A 64 -12.64 -9.68 14.05
N GLU A 65 -12.34 -10.82 14.69
CA GLU A 65 -11.03 -11.06 15.28
C GLU A 65 -10.00 -11.32 14.18
N GLY A 66 -10.33 -12.18 13.22
CA GLY A 66 -9.52 -12.42 12.03
C GLY A 66 -9.24 -11.12 11.27
N TYR A 67 -10.25 -10.28 11.07
CA TYR A 67 -10.10 -8.95 10.47
C TYR A 67 -9.14 -8.05 11.26
N GLY A 68 -9.27 -7.98 12.59
CA GLY A 68 -8.35 -7.23 13.45
C GLY A 68 -6.91 -7.71 13.34
N GLN A 69 -6.69 -9.04 13.30
CA GLN A 69 -5.35 -9.61 13.13
C GLN A 69 -4.72 -9.26 11.77
N LEU A 70 -5.52 -9.17 10.70
CA LEU A 70 -5.04 -8.72 9.39
C LEU A 70 -4.59 -7.25 9.45
N ALA A 71 -5.39 -6.37 10.04
CA ALA A 71 -5.04 -4.97 10.24
C ALA A 71 -3.73 -4.79 11.04
N ASP A 72 -3.54 -5.54 12.13
CA ASP A 72 -2.30 -5.51 12.91
C ASP A 72 -1.09 -6.02 12.11
N ARG A 73 -1.29 -7.02 11.25
CA ARG A 73 -0.23 -7.51 10.34
C ARG A 73 0.10 -6.47 9.27
N MET A 74 -0.89 -5.74 8.77
CA MET A 74 -0.69 -4.63 7.83
C MET A 74 0.14 -3.53 8.46
N ASP A 75 -0.17 -3.10 9.69
CA ASP A 75 0.62 -2.07 10.39
C ASP A 75 2.08 -2.52 10.60
N ARG A 76 2.31 -3.80 10.92
CA ARG A 76 3.68 -4.33 10.98
C ARG A 76 4.40 -4.31 9.62
N GLN A 77 3.70 -4.54 8.52
CA GLN A 77 4.31 -4.42 7.19
C GLN A 77 4.54 -2.95 6.82
N SER A 78 3.64 -2.03 7.17
CA SER A 78 3.78 -0.60 6.88
C SER A 78 5.08 -0.02 7.44
N ARG A 79 5.40 -0.36 8.70
CA ARG A 79 6.66 -0.01 9.36
C ARG A 79 7.89 -0.56 8.64
N ARG A 80 7.78 -1.75 8.03
CA ARG A 80 8.88 -2.40 7.26
C ARG A 80 9.03 -1.87 5.84
N MET A 81 7.96 -1.35 5.24
CA MET A 81 8.03 -0.69 3.93
C MET A 81 8.85 0.60 3.98
N GLY A 82 8.96 1.21 5.16
CA GLY A 82 9.63 2.49 5.35
C GLY A 82 8.78 3.67 4.88
N PRO A 83 9.28 4.90 5.08
CA PRO A 83 8.52 6.12 4.80
C PRO A 83 8.21 6.27 3.32
N VAL A 84 7.09 6.91 3.02
CA VAL A 84 6.84 7.43 1.67
C VAL A 84 7.89 8.47 1.33
N LYS A 85 8.28 8.52 0.06
CA LYS A 85 9.14 9.60 -0.42
C LYS A 85 8.27 10.85 -0.44
N SER A 86 8.42 11.72 0.56
CA SER A 86 7.70 13.00 0.60
C SER A 86 7.83 13.65 -0.78
N SER A 87 6.73 14.13 -1.36
CA SER A 87 6.82 15.12 -2.44
C SER A 87 7.80 16.17 -1.96
N ARG A 88 8.97 16.28 -2.61
CA ARG A 88 10.11 17.11 -2.17
C ARG A 88 9.58 18.38 -1.52
N ALA A 89 9.80 18.53 -0.21
CA ALA A 89 9.53 19.81 0.44
C ALA A 89 10.37 20.85 -0.30
N LEU A 90 9.72 21.86 -0.88
CA LEU A 90 10.43 22.94 -1.54
C LEU A 90 11.43 23.52 -0.54
N SER A 91 12.69 23.62 -0.94
CA SER A 91 13.70 24.29 -0.12
C SER A 91 13.26 25.73 0.15
N ALA A 92 13.74 26.34 1.24
CA ALA A 92 13.44 27.74 1.55
C ALA A 92 13.72 28.68 0.36
N ARG A 93 14.71 28.34 -0.47
CA ARG A 93 15.04 29.05 -1.71
C ARG A 93 13.99 28.89 -2.80
N GLU A 94 13.42 27.70 -2.95
CA GLU A 94 12.31 27.44 -3.89
C GLU A 94 11.00 28.07 -3.45
N ILE A 95 10.71 28.04 -2.14
CA ILE A 95 9.55 28.75 -1.56
C ILE A 95 9.68 30.26 -1.80
N ALA A 96 10.86 30.83 -1.56
CA ALA A 96 11.13 32.23 -1.81
C ALA A 96 11.05 32.60 -3.30
N ALA A 97 11.50 31.71 -4.19
CA ALA A 97 11.40 31.90 -5.64
C ALA A 97 9.95 31.84 -6.16
N ALA A 98 9.13 30.92 -5.64
CA ALA A 98 7.72 30.79 -5.98
C ALA A 98 6.89 32.01 -5.54
N ARG A 99 7.25 32.63 -4.40
CA ARG A 99 6.62 33.88 -3.91
C ARG A 99 7.01 35.14 -4.70
N ARG A 100 8.03 35.05 -5.57
CA ARG A 100 8.61 36.18 -6.29
C ARG A 100 8.15 36.31 -7.74
N LYS A 101 7.33 35.36 -8.23
CA LYS A 101 6.65 35.51 -9.53
C LYS A 101 5.35 36.31 -9.32
N PRO A 102 5.14 37.42 -10.06
CA PRO A 102 3.88 38.18 -10.04
C PRO A 102 2.73 37.38 -10.66
#